data_AF-A0A6A5GXE8-F1
#
_entry.id   AF-A0A6A5GXE8-F1
#
_cell.length_a   1.000
_cell.length_b   1.000
_cell.length_c   1.000
_cell.angle_alpha   90.00
_cell.angle_beta   90.00
_cell.angle_gamma   90.00
#
_symmetry.space_group_name_H-M   'P 1'
#
loop_
_entity.id
_entity.type
_entity.pdbx_description
1 polymer ?
#
loop_
_entity_poly.entity_id
_entity_poly.type
_entity_poly.pdbx_seq_one_letter_code
_entity_poly.pdbx_strand_id
1 'polypeptide(L)'
;MGSVKIGGEHVRIKMEHLNGYIISYWDNAVNGLKVITDYVTNLFNVDVSDIWASKQSLHMIEWVNSRQKTPLKNVLYSSATATSEEEMIYILKDCRPISRLSIHLKPPQNFRFAEKFPKIDCLEISNSKWVTIDDLLSMDGIDIHLDNASLTNSDLNVFLRHWLS
;
A
#
# COMPACT_ATOMS: atom_id res chain seq x y z
N MET A 1 -24.15 -20.28 11.12
CA MET A 1 -23.89 -18.86 10.83
C MET A 1 -24.38 -18.08 12.04
N GLY A 2 -23.54 -17.26 12.66
CA GLY A 2 -23.88 -16.51 13.87
C GLY A 2 -24.21 -15.05 13.54
N SER A 3 -24.67 -14.29 14.53
CA SER A 3 -24.75 -12.83 14.48
C SER A 3 -24.06 -12.23 15.69
N VAL A 4 -23.43 -11.07 15.51
CA VAL A 4 -22.77 -10.31 16.57
C VAL A 4 -23.08 -8.84 16.42
N LYS A 5 -23.01 -8.09 17.52
CA LYS A 5 -23.19 -6.63 17.50
C LYS A 5 -21.83 -5.96 17.29
N ILE A 6 -21.64 -5.30 16.14
CA ILE A 6 -20.42 -4.55 15.78
C ILE A 6 -20.85 -3.13 15.44
N GLY A 7 -20.28 -2.13 16.10
CA GLY A 7 -20.60 -0.71 15.82
C GLY A 7 -22.06 -0.33 16.02
N GLY A 8 -22.81 -1.09 16.84
CA GLY A 8 -24.25 -0.88 17.03
C GLY A 8 -25.15 -1.71 16.12
N GLU A 9 -24.61 -2.30 15.06
CA GLU A 9 -25.35 -3.09 14.07
C GLU A 9 -25.24 -4.60 14.33
N HIS A 10 -26.29 -5.35 13.98
CA HIS A 10 -26.24 -6.81 14.00
C HIS A 10 -25.69 -7.34 12.69
N VAL A 11 -24.48 -7.87 12.74
CA VAL A 11 -23.73 -8.34 11.58
C VAL A 11 -23.73 -9.85 11.58
N ARG A 12 -24.06 -10.45 10.42
CA ARG A 12 -23.92 -11.89 10.24
C ARG A 12 -22.44 -12.23 10.14
N ILE A 13 -22.04 -13.28 10.85
CA ILE A 13 -20.67 -13.76 10.82
C ILE A 13 -20.59 -15.27 10.56
N LYS A 14 -19.49 -15.68 9.96
CA LYS A 14 -19.09 -17.07 9.78
C LYS A 14 -17.63 -17.21 10.14
N MET A 15 -17.31 -18.21 10.95
CA MET A 15 -15.92 -18.59 11.16
C MET A 15 -15.47 -19.47 10.00
N GLU A 16 -14.38 -19.07 9.37
CA GLU A 16 -13.66 -19.88 8.40
C GLU A 16 -12.60 -20.67 9.19
N HIS A 17 -12.75 -22.00 9.20
CA HIS A 17 -12.00 -22.89 10.09
C HIS A 17 -10.63 -23.29 9.55
N LEU A 18 -10.33 -23.02 8.28
CA LEU A 18 -9.06 -23.45 7.67
C LEU A 18 -7.94 -22.50 8.04
N ASN A 19 -8.23 -21.20 8.03
CA ASN A 19 -7.28 -20.11 8.26
C ASN A 19 -7.60 -19.32 9.54
N GLY A 20 -8.70 -19.63 10.22
CA GLY A 20 -9.09 -18.97 11.47
C GLY A 20 -9.69 -17.57 11.28
N TYR A 21 -10.19 -17.25 10.08
CA TYR A 21 -10.76 -15.94 9.79
C TYR A 21 -12.22 -15.82 10.26
N ILE A 22 -12.60 -14.61 10.68
CA ILE A 22 -13.99 -14.24 10.87
C ILE A 22 -14.45 -13.51 9.60
N ILE A 23 -15.42 -14.10 8.91
CA ILE A 23 -16.07 -13.49 7.75
C ILE A 23 -17.32 -12.77 8.24
N SER A 24 -17.37 -11.45 8.04
CA SER A 24 -18.55 -10.61 8.28
C SER A 24 -19.23 -10.25 6.97
N TYR A 25 -20.56 -10.28 6.94
CA TYR A 25 -21.35 -9.96 5.76
C TYR A 25 -21.98 -8.57 5.87
N TRP A 26 -21.78 -7.74 4.84
CA TRP A 26 -22.22 -6.35 4.78
C TRP A 26 -22.85 -6.06 3.42
N ASP A 27 -23.91 -5.26 3.39
CA ASP A 27 -24.53 -4.79 2.14
C ASP A 27 -23.57 -3.91 1.34
N ASN A 28 -22.76 -3.11 2.05
CA ASN A 28 -21.66 -2.34 1.49
C ASN A 28 -20.36 -2.71 2.20
N ALA A 29 -19.46 -3.39 1.49
CA ALA A 29 -18.20 -3.88 2.04
C ALA A 29 -17.29 -2.76 2.57
N VAL A 30 -17.29 -1.57 1.94
CA VAL A 30 -16.50 -0.42 2.39
C VAL A 30 -17.02 0.10 3.72
N ASN A 31 -18.34 0.28 3.86
CA ASN A 31 -18.94 0.70 5.13
C ASN A 31 -18.69 -0.34 6.22
N GLY A 32 -18.82 -1.62 5.89
CA GLY A 32 -18.49 -2.71 6.81
C GLY A 32 -17.04 -2.68 7.27
N LEU A 33 -16.10 -2.44 6.36
CA LEU A 33 -14.68 -2.33 6.70
C LEU A 33 -14.41 -1.14 7.63
N LYS A 34 -15.07 0.01 7.41
CA LYS A 34 -14.97 1.17 8.31
C LYS A 34 -15.48 0.85 9.71
N VAL A 35 -16.67 0.26 9.82
CA VAL A 35 -17.28 -0.12 11.10
C VAL A 35 -16.42 -1.14 11.86
N ILE A 36 -15.88 -2.14 11.17
CA ILE A 36 -14.98 -3.14 11.78
C ILE A 36 -13.69 -2.47 12.24
N THR A 37 -13.09 -1.62 11.41
CA THR A 37 -11.86 -0.92 11.76
C THR A 37 -12.06 -0.08 13.01
N ASP A 38 -13.13 0.71 13.09
CA ASP A 38 -13.47 1.50 14.27
C ASP A 38 -13.72 0.63 15.49
N TYR A 39 -14.47 -0.47 15.34
CA TYR A 39 -14.74 -1.38 16.45
C TYR A 39 -13.44 -2.00 17.01
N VAL A 40 -12.58 -2.55 16.16
CA VAL A 40 -11.34 -3.24 16.57
C VAL A 40 -10.34 -2.26 17.18
N THR A 41 -10.13 -1.12 16.53
CA THR A 41 -9.19 -0.10 17.03
C THR A 41 -9.63 0.49 18.38
N ASN A 42 -10.93 0.73 18.56
CA ASN A 42 -11.48 1.15 19.86
C ASN A 42 -11.40 0.06 20.93
N LEU A 43 -11.67 -1.20 20.56
CA LEU A 43 -11.64 -2.32 21.50
C LEU A 43 -10.24 -2.56 22.08
N PHE A 44 -9.20 -2.45 21.24
CA PHE A 44 -7.82 -2.68 21.64
C PHE A 44 -7.05 -1.40 21.96
N ASN A 45 -7.66 -0.23 21.76
CA ASN A 45 -7.01 1.08 21.92
C ASN A 45 -5.71 1.19 21.10
N VAL A 46 -5.80 0.84 19.82
CA VAL A 46 -4.67 0.86 18.86
C VAL A 46 -5.07 1.60 17.58
N ASP A 47 -4.08 2.23 16.95
CA ASP A 47 -4.23 2.78 15.60
C ASP A 47 -4.03 1.69 14.52
N VAL A 48 -4.48 1.94 13.30
CA VAL A 48 -4.20 1.05 12.16
C VAL A 48 -2.73 1.24 11.76
N SER A 49 -1.95 0.17 11.83
CA SER A 49 -0.54 0.18 11.44
C SER A 49 -0.37 -0.10 9.94
N ASP A 50 -1.14 -1.03 9.39
CA ASP A 50 -0.91 -1.60 8.06
C ASP A 50 -2.19 -1.59 7.24
N ILE A 51 -2.08 -1.21 5.97
CA ILE A 51 -3.20 -1.32 5.02
C ILE A 51 -2.78 -2.07 3.76
N TRP A 52 -3.65 -3.01 3.35
CA TRP A 52 -3.62 -3.59 2.01
C TRP A 52 -4.79 -3.02 1.22
N ALA A 53 -4.46 -2.21 0.22
CA ALA A 53 -5.43 -1.57 -0.65
C ALA A 53 -5.29 -2.05 -2.11
N SER A 54 -6.39 -1.84 -2.84
CA SER A 54 -6.50 -2.05 -4.28
C SER A 54 -7.25 -0.87 -4.88
N LYS A 55 -7.46 -0.89 -6.20
CA LYS A 55 -8.24 0.14 -6.92
C LYS A 55 -9.60 0.44 -6.29
N GLN A 56 -10.28 -0.57 -5.73
CA GLN A 56 -11.59 -0.40 -5.11
C GLN A 56 -11.51 0.19 -3.70
N SER A 57 -10.36 0.11 -3.05
CA SER A 57 -10.14 0.52 -1.65
C SER A 57 -9.07 1.60 -1.50
N LEU A 58 -8.64 2.27 -2.57
CA LEU A 58 -7.65 3.35 -2.51
C LEU A 58 -8.06 4.46 -1.51
N HIS A 59 -9.34 4.86 -1.56
CA HIS A 59 -9.92 5.85 -0.65
C HIS A 59 -9.87 5.44 0.84
N MET A 60 -9.64 4.16 1.16
CA MET A 60 -9.48 3.71 2.54
C MET A 60 -8.14 4.16 3.13
N ILE A 61 -7.11 4.38 2.32
CA ILE A 61 -5.82 4.92 2.80
C ILE A 61 -6.05 6.32 3.38
N GLU A 62 -6.74 7.19 2.63
CA GLU A 62 -7.07 8.55 3.07
C GLU A 62 -7.99 8.54 4.29
N TRP A 63 -9.02 7.68 4.27
CA TRP A 63 -9.96 7.56 5.38
C TRP A 63 -9.24 7.14 6.67
N VAL A 64 -8.36 6.13 6.61
CA VAL A 64 -7.56 5.71 7.77
C VAL A 64 -6.66 6.85 8.25
N ASN A 65 -5.91 7.50 7.36
CA ASN A 65 -5.05 8.61 7.75
C ASN A 65 -5.83 9.78 8.37
N SER A 66 -7.08 10.03 7.94
CA SER A 66 -7.92 11.11 8.47
C SER A 66 -8.47 10.85 9.88
N ARG A 67 -8.64 9.59 10.28
CA ARG A 67 -9.24 9.21 11.58
C ARG A 67 -8.23 9.09 12.72
N GLN A 68 -6.96 8.90 12.42
CA GLN A 68 -5.90 8.66 13.42
C GLN A 68 -4.76 9.68 13.28
N LYS A 69 -4.04 9.92 14.38
CA LYS A 69 -2.89 10.84 14.37
C LYS A 69 -1.60 10.16 13.92
N THR A 70 -1.45 8.89 14.22
CA THR A 70 -0.27 8.10 13.83
C THR A 70 -0.37 7.77 12.35
N PRO A 71 0.58 8.18 11.49
CA PRO A 71 0.55 7.80 10.09
C PRO A 71 0.65 6.26 9.93
N LEU A 72 0.11 5.73 8.83
CA LEU A 72 0.26 4.33 8.49
C LEU A 72 1.74 3.92 8.48
N LYS A 73 2.07 2.78 9.09
CA LYS A 73 3.43 2.24 9.06
C LYS A 73 3.74 1.63 7.72
N ASN A 74 2.81 0.82 7.19
CA ASN A 74 2.99 0.12 5.92
C ASN A 74 1.75 0.26 5.03
N VAL A 75 1.99 0.51 3.75
CA VAL A 75 0.97 0.50 2.69
C VAL A 75 1.38 -0.50 1.63
N LEU A 76 0.55 -1.53 1.45
CA LEU A 76 0.63 -2.46 0.34
C LEU A 76 -0.49 -2.11 -0.65
N TYR A 77 -0.13 -1.77 -1.88
CA TYR A 77 -1.09 -1.46 -2.92
C TYR A 77 -0.93 -2.40 -4.10
N SER A 78 -1.99 -3.14 -4.43
CA SER A 78 -1.97 -4.13 -5.51
C SER A 78 -3.24 -4.08 -6.34
N SER A 79 -3.10 -4.24 -7.65
CA SER A 79 -4.24 -4.31 -8.56
C SER A 79 -3.97 -5.31 -9.67
N ALA A 80 -4.95 -6.15 -9.98
CA ALA A 80 -4.87 -7.09 -11.09
C ALA A 80 -5.07 -6.40 -12.46
N THR A 81 -5.63 -5.18 -12.47
CA THR A 81 -5.93 -4.42 -13.68
C THR A 81 -4.88 -3.35 -13.96
N ALA A 82 -4.84 -2.86 -15.20
CA ALA A 82 -4.02 -1.70 -15.53
C ALA A 82 -4.37 -0.50 -14.62
N THR A 83 -3.32 0.20 -14.20
CA THR A 83 -3.39 1.37 -13.32
C THR A 83 -3.28 2.62 -14.20
N SER A 84 -3.98 3.71 -13.87
CA SER A 84 -3.81 4.97 -14.59
C SER A 84 -2.53 5.68 -14.16
N GLU A 85 -2.09 6.67 -14.93
CA GLU A 85 -0.91 7.47 -14.58
C GLU A 85 -1.16 8.29 -13.31
N GLU A 86 -2.35 8.86 -13.15
CA GLU A 86 -2.74 9.64 -11.98
C GLU A 86 -2.75 8.77 -10.71
N GLU A 87 -3.24 7.54 -10.82
CA GLU A 87 -3.26 6.59 -9.71
C GLU A 87 -1.83 6.18 -9.31
N MET A 88 -0.95 5.90 -10.28
CA MET A 88 0.48 5.64 -10.03
C MET A 88 1.16 6.83 -9.33
N ILE A 89 0.95 8.05 -9.84
CA ILE A 89 1.52 9.27 -9.29
C ILE A 89 1.03 9.48 -7.86
N TYR A 90 -0.28 9.38 -7.62
CA TYR A 90 -0.86 9.51 -6.28
C TYR A 90 -0.22 8.55 -5.27
N ILE A 91 -0.05 7.28 -5.65
CA ILE A 91 0.53 6.28 -4.73
C ILE A 91 2.01 6.59 -4.46
N LEU A 92 2.79 6.90 -5.48
CA LEU A 92 4.23 7.18 -5.32
C LEU A 92 4.50 8.52 -4.62
N LYS A 93 3.65 9.52 -4.84
CA LYS A 93 3.85 10.89 -4.37
C LYS A 93 3.11 11.20 -3.08
N ASP A 94 1.88 10.74 -2.92
CA ASP A 94 0.98 11.20 -1.84
C ASP A 94 0.77 10.13 -0.76
N CYS A 95 0.93 8.84 -1.07
CA CYS A 95 0.95 7.82 -0.02
C CYS A 95 2.29 7.85 0.71
N ARG A 96 2.27 8.30 1.96
CA ARG A 96 3.46 8.50 2.81
C ARG A 96 3.43 7.63 4.06
N PRO A 97 3.51 6.29 3.94
CA PRO A 97 3.70 5.44 5.10
C PRO A 97 5.07 5.69 5.74
N ILE A 98 5.16 5.44 7.04
CA ILE A 98 6.37 5.70 7.83
C ILE A 98 7.51 4.75 7.43
N SER A 99 7.19 3.49 7.12
CA SER A 99 8.19 2.43 6.97
C SER A 99 8.18 1.77 5.60
N ARG A 100 7.04 1.26 5.11
CA ARG A 100 7.00 0.53 3.82
C ARG A 100 5.93 1.04 2.88
N LEU A 101 6.30 1.29 1.62
CA LEU A 101 5.40 1.44 0.50
C LEU A 101 5.70 0.32 -0.50
N SER A 102 4.72 -0.56 -0.72
CA SER A 102 4.86 -1.69 -1.64
C SER A 102 3.79 -1.61 -2.72
N ILE A 103 4.21 -1.60 -3.99
CA ILE A 103 3.39 -1.32 -5.15
C ILE A 103 3.47 -2.49 -6.13
N HIS A 104 2.40 -3.26 -6.20
CA HIS A 104 2.22 -4.35 -7.15
C HIS A 104 1.21 -3.96 -8.23
N LEU A 105 1.61 -3.05 -9.11
CA LEU A 105 0.77 -2.49 -10.16
C LEU A 105 1.37 -2.71 -11.54
N LYS A 106 0.49 -2.83 -12.54
CA LYS A 106 0.88 -2.76 -13.94
C LYS A 106 0.83 -1.29 -14.39
N PRO A 107 1.98 -0.67 -14.67
CA PRO A 107 2.03 0.73 -15.08
C PRO A 107 1.38 0.92 -16.46
N PRO A 108 0.88 2.14 -16.77
CA PRO A 108 0.54 2.53 -18.14
C PRO A 108 1.70 2.32 -19.12
N GLN A 109 1.38 2.23 -20.41
CA GLN A 109 2.41 2.19 -21.44
C GLN A 109 3.22 3.50 -21.42
N ASN A 110 4.54 3.40 -21.49
CA ASN A 110 5.48 4.53 -21.47
C ASN A 110 5.42 5.41 -20.21
N PHE A 111 4.86 4.89 -19.10
CA PHE A 111 4.85 5.60 -17.83
C PHE A 111 6.26 6.06 -17.42
N ARG A 112 6.36 7.30 -16.94
CA ARG A 112 7.56 7.88 -16.34
C ARG A 112 7.16 8.67 -15.10
N PHE A 113 7.90 8.48 -14.02
CA PHE A 113 7.69 9.26 -12.81
C PHE A 113 8.65 10.44 -12.82
N ALA A 114 8.12 11.64 -13.03
CA ALA A 114 8.91 12.88 -13.08
C ALA A 114 8.95 13.64 -11.74
N GLU A 115 8.43 13.03 -10.70
CA GLU A 115 8.27 13.61 -9.36
C GLU A 115 9.33 13.04 -8.41
N LYS A 116 9.45 13.64 -7.22
CA LYS A 116 10.38 13.15 -6.21
C LYS A 116 9.85 11.92 -5.50
N PHE A 117 10.62 10.83 -5.52
CA PHE A 117 10.33 9.61 -4.75
C PHE A 117 10.23 9.91 -3.24
N PRO A 118 9.45 9.11 -2.50
CA PRO A 118 9.33 9.31 -1.07
C PRO A 118 10.61 8.94 -0.34
N LYS A 119 10.96 9.73 0.69
CA LYS A 119 11.91 9.29 1.70
C LYS A 119 11.20 8.26 2.57
N ILE A 120 11.68 7.03 2.55
CA ILE A 120 10.99 5.90 3.20
C ILE A 120 11.99 4.79 3.55
N ASP A 121 11.75 4.03 4.63
CA ASP A 121 12.66 2.94 4.97
C ASP A 121 12.70 1.88 3.87
N CYS A 122 11.53 1.47 3.36
CA CYS A 122 11.41 0.44 2.34
C CYS A 122 10.47 0.85 1.20
N LEU A 123 10.99 0.83 -0.03
CA LEU A 123 10.23 1.03 -1.25
C LEU A 123 10.28 -0.24 -2.11
N GLU A 124 9.12 -0.82 -2.41
CA GLU A 124 8.99 -2.03 -3.21
C GLU A 124 8.10 -1.76 -4.44
N ILE A 125 8.61 -2.07 -5.63
CA ILE A 125 7.94 -1.83 -6.91
C ILE A 125 8.08 -3.08 -7.79
N SER A 126 6.97 -3.78 -8.07
CA SER A 126 7.06 -5.10 -8.72
C SER A 126 7.15 -5.10 -10.25
N ASN A 127 6.63 -4.07 -10.92
CA ASN A 127 6.74 -3.91 -12.38
C ASN A 127 7.58 -2.68 -12.71
N SER A 128 8.83 -2.69 -12.28
CA SER A 128 9.72 -1.53 -12.26
C SER A 128 10.46 -1.24 -13.58
N LYS A 129 10.00 -1.79 -14.72
CA LYS A 129 10.63 -1.55 -16.04
C LYS A 129 10.76 -0.08 -16.43
N TRP A 130 9.92 0.77 -15.85
CA TRP A 130 9.90 2.21 -16.08
C TRP A 130 10.91 2.97 -15.22
N VAL A 131 11.46 2.35 -14.18
CA VAL A 131 12.48 2.92 -13.30
C VAL A 131 13.81 2.95 -14.06
N THR A 132 14.40 4.12 -14.15
CA THR A 132 15.70 4.37 -14.77
C THR A 132 16.82 4.39 -13.72
N ILE A 133 18.07 4.43 -14.17
CA ILE A 133 19.21 4.61 -13.27
C ILE A 133 19.16 5.97 -12.56
N ASP A 134 18.71 7.04 -13.23
CA ASP A 134 18.55 8.36 -12.63
C ASP A 134 17.48 8.35 -11.53
N ASP A 135 16.37 7.64 -11.76
CA ASP A 135 15.33 7.41 -10.74
C ASP A 135 15.93 6.72 -9.52
N LEU A 136 16.65 5.62 -9.72
CA LEU A 136 17.29 4.85 -8.64
C LEU A 136 18.30 5.69 -7.84
N LEU A 137 19.13 6.50 -8.52
CA LEU A 137 20.07 7.41 -7.87
C LEU A 137 19.38 8.51 -7.05
N SER A 138 18.12 8.84 -7.39
CA SER A 138 17.33 9.84 -6.67
C SER A 138 16.54 9.28 -5.48
N MET A 139 16.42 7.96 -5.36
CA MET A 139 15.68 7.31 -4.29
C MET A 139 16.40 7.46 -2.94
N ASP A 140 15.64 7.81 -1.90
CA ASP A 140 16.13 8.00 -0.52
C ASP A 140 15.44 6.96 0.38
N GLY A 141 15.87 5.70 0.25
CA GLY A 141 15.38 4.61 1.08
C GLY A 141 16.49 3.67 1.57
N ILE A 142 16.22 3.01 2.69
CA ILE A 142 17.15 2.05 3.31
C ILE A 142 17.15 0.74 2.52
N ASP A 143 15.96 0.33 2.08
CA ASP A 143 15.71 -0.91 1.36
C ASP A 143 14.89 -0.62 0.09
N ILE A 144 15.43 -0.97 -1.07
CA ILE A 144 14.82 -0.69 -2.39
C ILE A 144 14.69 -2.01 -3.15
N HIS A 145 13.44 -2.43 -3.36
CA HIS A 145 13.09 -3.64 -4.09
C HIS A 145 12.47 -3.28 -5.44
N LEU A 146 13.16 -3.61 -6.54
CA LEU A 146 12.72 -3.34 -7.90
C LEU A 146 12.56 -4.67 -8.66
N ASP A 147 11.37 -5.28 -8.63
CA ASP A 147 11.13 -6.49 -9.42
C ASP A 147 10.84 -6.13 -10.87
N ASN A 148 11.22 -7.05 -11.77
CA ASN A 148 11.06 -6.89 -13.22
C ASN A 148 11.67 -5.57 -13.76
N ALA A 149 12.77 -5.09 -13.16
CA ALA A 149 13.46 -3.88 -13.63
C ALA A 149 14.10 -4.10 -15.01
N SER A 150 14.32 -2.99 -15.73
CA SER A 150 15.12 -2.98 -16.97
C SER A 150 16.58 -2.58 -16.72
N LEU A 151 17.00 -2.47 -15.46
CA LEU A 151 18.35 -2.05 -15.06
C LEU A 151 19.39 -3.13 -15.40
N THR A 152 20.52 -2.69 -15.93
CA THR A 152 21.63 -3.56 -16.34
C THR A 152 22.72 -3.64 -15.27
N ASN A 153 23.66 -4.58 -15.42
CA ASN A 153 24.85 -4.64 -14.55
C ASN A 153 25.68 -3.33 -14.58
N SER A 154 25.68 -2.63 -15.71
CA SER A 154 26.35 -1.33 -15.83
C SER A 154 25.66 -0.26 -14.98
N ASP A 155 24.33 -0.23 -14.97
CA ASP A 155 23.54 0.68 -14.15
C ASP A 155 23.76 0.40 -12.65
N LEU A 156 23.76 -0.88 -12.25
CA LEU A 156 24.04 -1.28 -10.87
C LEU A 156 25.46 -0.88 -10.44
N ASN A 157 26.45 -0.98 -11.32
CA ASN A 157 27.81 -0.51 -11.04
C ASN A 157 27.86 1.01 -10.82
N VAL A 158 27.09 1.79 -11.57
CA VAL A 158 26.96 3.24 -11.36
C VAL A 158 26.34 3.52 -10.00
N PHE A 159 25.23 2.85 -9.68
CA PHE A 159 24.54 3.00 -8.40
C PHE A 159 25.45 2.66 -7.20
N LEU A 160 26.14 1.51 -7.22
CA LEU A 160 27.02 1.10 -6.13
C LEU A 160 28.19 2.07 -5.91
N ARG A 161 28.77 2.61 -6.99
CA ARG A 161 29.84 3.63 -6.87
C ARG A 161 29.32 4.91 -6.26
N HIS A 162 28.12 5.35 -6.67
CA HIS A 162 27.47 6.52 -6.09
C HIS A 162 27.19 6.32 -4.60
N TRP A 163 26.67 5.15 -4.22
CA TRP A 163 26.29 4.85 -2.84
C TRP A 163 27.47 4.73 -1.87
N LEU A 164 28.63 4.27 -2.36
CA LEU A 164 29.85 4.13 -1.55
C LEU A 164 30.72 5.39 -1.50
N SER A 165 30.34 6.47 -2.20
CA SER A 165 31.06 7.76 -2.23
C SER A 165 30.62 8.67 -1.09
#